data_AF-A0A532ECN4-F1
#
_entry.id   AF-A0A532ECN4-F1
#
_cell.length_a   1.000
_cell.length_b   1.000
_cell.length_c   1.000
_cell.angle_alpha   90.00
_cell.angle_beta   90.00
_cell.angle_gamma   90.00
#
_symmetry.space_group_name_H-M   'P 1'
#
loop_
_entity.id
_entity.type
_entity.pdbx_description
1 polymer ?
#
loop_
_entity_poly.entity_id
_entity_poly.type
_entity_poly.pdbx_seq_one_letter_code
_entity_poly.pdbx_strand_id
1 'polypeptide(L)'
;MPSQWEMLAVLLFGYEALGLEFATLLATVRPDLADILEDEQVHVGFFEKELRAILAGGESGAQQAREAARTWWKKLPRTVDRYLGDPSLAPYRTELRHHILSVIQERFIALGLLPAGQAGR
;
A
#
# COMPACT_ATOMS: atom_id res chain seq x y z
N MET A 1 20.18 -11.46 12.06
CA MET A 1 19.26 -11.09 10.99
C MET A 1 17.79 -11.05 11.46
N PRO A 2 17.40 -10.18 12.42
CA PRO A 2 15.98 -9.81 12.60
C PRO A 2 15.59 -8.60 11.75
N SER A 3 16.38 -7.51 11.77
CA SER A 3 16.05 -6.18 11.22
C SER A 3 15.72 -6.07 9.73
N GLN A 4 16.12 -7.04 8.90
CA GLN A 4 15.83 -7.00 7.47
C GLN A 4 14.37 -7.36 7.18
N TRP A 5 13.75 -8.18 8.03
CA TRP A 5 12.40 -8.67 7.77
C TRP A 5 11.37 -7.57 7.95
N GLU A 6 11.45 -6.74 8.99
CA GLU A 6 10.47 -5.69 9.26
C GLU A 6 10.43 -4.66 8.13
N MET A 7 11.61 -4.29 7.60
CA MET A 7 11.70 -3.39 6.45
C MET A 7 11.17 -4.04 5.16
N LEU A 8 11.51 -5.31 4.92
CA LEU A 8 11.08 -6.03 3.73
C LEU A 8 9.57 -6.27 3.72
N ALA A 9 8.99 -6.67 4.86
CA ALA A 9 7.56 -6.88 5.02
C ALA A 9 6.77 -5.61 4.70
N VAL A 10 7.24 -4.43 5.14
CA VAL A 10 6.61 -3.15 4.81
C VAL A 10 6.75 -2.81 3.32
N LEU A 11 7.90 -3.08 2.71
CA LEU A 11 8.11 -2.83 1.28
C LEU A 11 7.17 -3.69 0.43
N LEU A 12 7.09 -4.99 0.73
CA LEU A 12 6.24 -5.93 0.03
C LEU A 12 4.78 -5.57 0.23
N PHE A 13 4.35 -5.36 1.48
CA PHE A 13 3.01 -4.89 1.80
C PHE A 13 2.62 -3.62 1.02
N GLY A 14 3.54 -2.67 0.88
CA GLY A 14 3.28 -1.47 0.09
C GLY A 14 2.96 -1.77 -1.37
N TYR A 15 3.69 -2.69 -2.01
CA TYR A 15 3.42 -3.09 -3.38
C TYR A 15 2.14 -3.92 -3.50
N GLU A 16 1.86 -4.84 -2.58
CA GLU A 16 0.59 -5.59 -2.58
C GLU A 16 -0.61 -4.65 -2.36
N ALA A 17 -0.50 -3.66 -1.46
CA ALA A 17 -1.56 -2.68 -1.25
C ALA A 17 -1.80 -1.81 -2.51
N LEU A 18 -0.74 -1.52 -3.27
CA LEU A 18 -0.85 -0.83 -4.56
C LEU A 18 -1.45 -1.74 -5.65
N GLY A 19 -1.02 -3.00 -5.70
CA GLY A 19 -1.56 -4.03 -6.60
C GLY A 19 -3.05 -4.26 -6.37
N LEU A 20 -3.45 -4.43 -5.12
CA LEU A 20 -4.84 -4.57 -4.70
C LEU A 20 -5.71 -3.38 -5.16
N GLU A 21 -5.21 -2.16 -5.03
CA GLU A 21 -5.98 -0.99 -5.45
C GLU A 21 -6.15 -0.95 -6.98
N PHE A 22 -5.11 -1.28 -7.74
CA PHE A 22 -5.24 -1.43 -9.19
C PHE A 22 -6.17 -2.57 -9.58
N ALA A 23 -6.11 -3.72 -8.91
CA ALA A 23 -6.99 -4.86 -9.16
C ALA A 23 -8.45 -4.52 -8.82
N THR A 24 -8.68 -3.74 -7.77
CA THR A 24 -10.00 -3.24 -7.39
C THR A 24 -10.58 -2.36 -8.49
N LEU A 25 -9.81 -1.37 -8.97
CA LEU A 25 -10.23 -0.52 -10.08
C LEU A 25 -10.42 -1.34 -11.37
N LEU A 26 -9.53 -2.27 -11.68
CA LEU A 26 -9.60 -3.12 -12.87
C LEU A 26 -10.86 -3.97 -12.87
N ALA A 27 -11.21 -4.62 -11.75
CA ALA A 27 -12.39 -5.46 -11.65
C ALA A 27 -13.70 -4.69 -11.90
N THR A 28 -13.74 -3.38 -11.63
CA THR A 28 -14.91 -2.55 -11.95
C THR A 28 -15.14 -2.37 -13.45
N VAL A 29 -14.06 -2.37 -14.25
CA VAL A 29 -14.10 -2.16 -15.71
C VAL A 29 -14.02 -3.48 -16.47
N ARG A 30 -13.35 -4.48 -15.90
CA ARG A 30 -13.12 -5.83 -16.43
C ARG A 30 -13.47 -6.88 -15.37
N PRO A 31 -14.78 -7.13 -15.14
CA PRO A 31 -15.22 -8.12 -14.14
C PRO A 31 -14.74 -9.53 -14.42
N ASP A 32 -14.40 -9.84 -15.68
CA ASP A 32 -13.80 -11.10 -16.11
C ASP A 32 -12.38 -11.33 -15.57
N LEU A 33 -11.74 -10.30 -15.00
CA LEU A 33 -10.43 -10.37 -14.35
C LEU A 33 -10.54 -10.30 -12.81
N ALA A 34 -11.72 -10.59 -12.24
CA ALA A 34 -11.94 -10.54 -10.80
C ALA A 34 -11.03 -11.49 -10.00
N ASP A 35 -10.61 -12.61 -10.57
CA ASP A 35 -9.68 -13.55 -9.92
C ASP A 35 -8.36 -12.86 -9.51
N ILE A 36 -7.89 -11.85 -10.27
CA ILE A 36 -6.71 -11.05 -9.90
C ILE A 36 -6.96 -10.30 -8.59
N LEU A 37 -8.16 -9.75 -8.39
CA LEU A 37 -8.52 -9.07 -7.15
C LEU A 37 -8.52 -10.05 -5.97
N GLU A 38 -8.98 -11.28 -6.18
CA GLU A 38 -8.98 -12.31 -5.13
C GLU A 38 -7.55 -12.67 -4.69
N ASP A 39 -6.63 -12.83 -5.64
CA ASP A 39 -5.21 -13.10 -5.35
C ASP A 39 -4.56 -11.95 -4.54
N GLU A 40 -4.77 -10.71 -4.97
CA GLU A 40 -4.23 -9.52 -4.29
C GLU A 40 -4.81 -9.36 -2.87
N GLN A 41 -6.08 -9.73 -2.65
CA GLN A 41 -6.67 -9.75 -1.31
C GLN A 41 -5.99 -10.76 -0.39
N VAL A 42 -5.62 -11.94 -0.91
CA VAL A 42 -4.86 -12.94 -0.15
C VAL A 42 -3.47 -12.44 0.20
N HIS A 43 -2.75 -11.84 -0.76
CA HIS A 43 -1.41 -11.29 -0.52
C HIS A 43 -1.41 -10.17 0.52
N VAL A 44 -2.31 -9.19 0.38
CA VAL A 44 -2.45 -8.10 1.35
C VAL A 44 -2.83 -8.66 2.72
N GLY A 45 -3.80 -9.59 2.78
CA GLY A 45 -4.23 -10.21 4.03
C GLY A 45 -3.13 -10.99 4.75
N PHE A 46 -2.20 -11.61 4.02
CA PHE A 46 -1.00 -12.22 4.58
C PHE A 46 -0.12 -11.15 5.25
N PHE A 47 0.26 -10.10 4.53
CA PHE A 47 1.15 -9.07 5.09
C PHE A 47 0.52 -8.26 6.22
N GLU A 48 -0.79 -8.01 6.19
CA GLU A 48 -1.49 -7.36 7.29
C GLU A 48 -1.33 -8.16 8.60
N LYS A 49 -1.38 -9.50 8.54
CA LYS A 49 -1.15 -10.36 9.71
C LYS A 49 0.30 -10.30 10.18
N GLU A 50 1.25 -10.42 9.26
CA GLU A 50 2.69 -10.36 9.56
C GLU A 50 3.07 -9.02 10.20
N LEU A 51 2.58 -7.91 9.65
CA LEU A 51 2.87 -6.57 10.17
C LEU A 51 2.24 -6.34 11.54
N ARG A 52 1.04 -6.87 11.79
CA ARG A 52 0.45 -6.84 13.15
C ARG A 52 1.32 -7.61 14.15
N ALA A 53 1.87 -8.76 13.76
CA ALA A 53 2.78 -9.52 14.62
C ALA A 53 4.09 -8.75 14.90
N ILE A 54 4.69 -8.14 13.87
CA ILE A 54 5.88 -7.28 14.01
C ILE A 54 5.62 -6.12 14.98
N LEU A 55 4.47 -5.45 14.83
CA LEU A 55 4.10 -4.30 15.65
C LEU A 55 3.80 -4.67 17.11
N ALA A 56 3.33 -5.90 17.36
CA ALA A 56 3.04 -6.41 18.70
C ALA A 56 4.26 -7.02 19.42
N GLY A 57 5.27 -7.48 18.67
CA GLY A 57 6.39 -8.24 19.24
C GLY A 57 7.38 -7.42 20.07
N GLY A 58 7.79 -6.23 19.60
CA GLY A 58 8.76 -5.40 20.32
C GLY A 58 8.99 -4.01 19.71
N GLU A 59 9.37 -3.05 20.57
CA GLU A 59 9.45 -1.62 20.22
C GLU A 59 10.44 -1.34 19.08
N SER A 60 11.58 -2.02 19.06
CA SER A 60 12.60 -1.83 18.01
C SER A 60 12.12 -2.28 16.62
N GLY A 61 11.43 -3.42 16.52
CA GLY A 61 10.88 -3.92 15.25
C GLY A 61 9.73 -3.04 14.76
N ALA A 62 8.84 -2.63 15.69
CA ALA A 62 7.76 -1.71 15.39
C ALA A 62 8.26 -0.35 14.89
N GLN A 63 9.32 0.19 15.50
CA GLN A 63 9.92 1.45 15.07
C GLN A 63 10.52 1.33 13.65
N GLN A 64 11.25 0.25 13.37
CA GLN A 64 11.81 -0.01 12.04
C GLN A 64 10.73 -0.14 10.96
N ALA A 65 9.65 -0.87 11.25
CA ALA A 65 8.50 -0.97 10.34
C ALA A 65 7.89 0.41 10.03
N ARG A 66 7.71 1.26 11.06
CA ARG A 66 7.20 2.63 10.86
C ARG A 66 8.17 3.52 10.07
N GLU A 67 9.48 3.37 10.25
CA GLU A 67 10.50 4.09 9.47
C GLU A 67 10.51 3.66 8.01
N ALA A 68 10.43 2.36 7.75
CA ALA A 68 10.29 1.80 6.41
C ALA A 68 9.00 2.32 5.75
N ALA A 69 7.89 2.35 6.49
CA ALA A 69 6.59 2.82 5.99
C ALA A 69 6.65 4.30 5.58
N ARG A 70 7.25 5.16 6.42
CA ARG A 70 7.45 6.59 6.08
C ARG A 70 8.34 6.75 4.84
N THR A 71 9.38 5.94 4.70
CA THR A 71 10.30 5.99 3.56
C THR A 71 9.63 5.54 2.28
N TRP A 72 8.83 4.47 2.35
CA TRP A 72 8.03 3.97 1.24
C TRP A 72 6.96 4.99 0.83
N TRP A 73 6.22 5.54 1.79
CA TRP A 73 5.20 6.55 1.55
C TRP A 73 5.72 7.76 0.78
N LYS A 74 6.93 8.25 1.12
CA LYS A 74 7.57 9.36 0.38
C LYS A 74 7.83 9.05 -1.10
N LYS A 75 8.01 7.77 -1.46
CA LYS A 75 8.30 7.34 -2.84
C LYS A 75 7.02 7.05 -3.63
N LEU A 76 5.95 6.63 -2.95
CA LEU A 76 4.72 6.15 -3.57
C LEU A 76 4.10 7.15 -4.57
N PRO A 77 3.94 8.46 -4.27
CA PRO A 77 3.32 9.39 -5.21
C PRO A 77 3.97 9.40 -6.58
N ARG A 78 5.31 9.39 -6.64
CA ARG A 78 6.05 9.36 -7.91
C ARG A 78 5.89 8.03 -8.66
N THR A 79 5.73 6.93 -7.93
CA THR A 79 5.42 5.62 -8.53
C THR A 79 4.03 5.61 -9.14
N VAL A 80 3.03 6.11 -8.42
CA VAL A 80 1.65 6.27 -8.92
C VAL A 80 1.61 7.18 -10.14
N ASP A 81 2.30 8.33 -10.10
CA ASP A 81 2.39 9.25 -11.24
C ASP A 81 2.95 8.56 -12.50
N ARG A 82 3.91 7.63 -12.32
CA ARG A 82 4.48 6.84 -13.43
C ARG A 82 3.46 5.85 -14.00
N TYR A 83 2.71 5.16 -13.15
CA TYR A 83 1.70 4.18 -13.59
C TYR A 83 0.50 4.84 -14.28
N LEU A 84 0.13 6.04 -13.83
CA LEU A 84 -0.93 6.85 -14.45
C LEU A 84 -0.42 7.72 -15.63
N GLY A 85 0.80 7.46 -16.11
CA GLY A 85 1.48 8.26 -17.13
C GLY A 85 0.88 8.12 -18.53
N ASP A 86 0.10 7.07 -18.78
CA ASP A 86 -0.50 6.83 -20.10
C ASP A 86 -1.46 7.96 -20.52
N PRO A 87 -1.45 8.42 -21.78
CA PRO A 87 -2.35 9.47 -22.26
C PRO A 87 -3.84 9.14 -22.11
N SER A 88 -4.22 7.86 -22.19
CA SER A 88 -5.62 7.43 -22.03
C SER A 88 -6.18 7.73 -20.64
N LEU A 89 -5.32 7.83 -19.62
CA LEU A 89 -5.69 8.16 -18.25
C LEU A 89 -5.67 9.66 -17.95
N ALA A 90 -5.26 10.50 -18.89
CA ALA A 90 -5.12 11.93 -18.67
C ALA A 90 -6.36 12.62 -18.07
N PRO A 91 -7.61 12.29 -18.49
CA PRO A 91 -8.81 12.92 -17.92
C PRO A 91 -9.08 12.54 -16.45
N TYR A 92 -8.55 11.41 -15.97
CA TYR A 92 -8.85 10.85 -14.65
C TYR A 92 -7.64 10.87 -13.72
N ARG A 93 -6.48 11.33 -14.20
CA ARG A 93 -5.19 11.15 -13.53
C ARG A 93 -5.18 11.72 -12.11
N THR A 94 -5.76 12.91 -11.93
CA THR A 94 -5.76 13.61 -10.64
C THR A 94 -6.62 12.85 -9.63
N GLU A 95 -7.82 12.46 -10.04
CA GLU A 95 -8.79 11.72 -9.22
C GLU A 95 -8.26 10.33 -8.86
N LEU A 96 -7.75 9.57 -9.85
CA LEU A 96 -7.16 8.25 -9.64
C LEU A 96 -5.96 8.34 -8.69
N ARG A 97 -5.07 9.30 -8.90
CA ARG A 97 -3.92 9.53 -8.02
C ARG A 97 -4.37 9.80 -6.59
N HIS A 98 -5.33 10.70 -6.40
CA HIS A 98 -5.84 11.04 -5.08
C HIS A 98 -6.49 9.83 -4.40
N HIS A 99 -7.34 9.11 -5.13
CA HIS A 99 -8.02 7.91 -4.64
C HIS A 99 -7.03 6.83 -4.20
N ILE A 100 -6.12 6.44 -5.09
CA ILE A 100 -5.11 5.40 -4.82
C ILE A 100 -4.27 5.75 -3.60
N LEU A 101 -3.80 7.00 -3.52
CA LEU A 101 -3.00 7.44 -2.37
C LEU A 101 -3.83 7.44 -1.09
N SER A 102 -5.09 7.89 -1.11
CA SER A 102 -5.96 7.91 0.07
C SER A 102 -6.19 6.50 0.62
N VAL A 103 -6.59 5.56 -0.23
CA VAL A 103 -6.92 4.18 0.21
C VAL A 103 -5.70 3.49 0.80
N ILE A 104 -4.54 3.62 0.15
CA ILE A 104 -3.29 3.05 0.64
C ILE A 104 -2.90 3.70 1.97
N GLN A 105 -3.04 5.03 2.08
CA GLN A 105 -2.74 5.74 3.31
C GLN A 105 -3.59 5.26 4.49
N GLU A 106 -4.90 5.16 4.28
CA GLU A 106 -5.85 4.68 5.27
C GLU A 106 -5.48 3.28 5.75
N ARG A 107 -5.07 2.40 4.84
CA ARG A 107 -4.61 1.05 5.19
C ARG A 107 -3.34 1.08 6.06
N PHE A 108 -2.36 1.90 5.70
CA PHE A 108 -1.15 2.08 6.51
C PHE A 108 -1.44 2.68 7.89
N ILE A 109 -2.40 3.60 7.99
CA ILE A 109 -2.87 4.18 9.26
C ILE A 109 -3.59 3.12 10.10
N ALA A 110 -4.48 2.33 9.50
CA ALA A 110 -5.24 1.28 10.19
C ALA A 110 -4.34 0.20 10.79
N LEU A 111 -3.18 -0.06 10.17
CA LEU A 111 -2.15 -0.94 10.72
C LEU A 111 -1.26 -0.27 11.78
N GLY A 112 -1.30 1.06 11.94
CA GLY A 112 -0.42 1.80 12.86
C GLY A 112 1.02 2.00 12.35
N LEU A 113 1.22 1.88 11.03
CA LEU A 113 2.50 2.13 10.35
C LEU A 113 2.72 3.64 10.08
N LEU A 114 1.63 4.36 9.80
CA LEU A 114 1.62 5.81 9.65
C LEU A 114 0.71 6.46 10.73
N PRO A 115 1.01 7.70 11.15
CA PRO A 115 0.14 8.43 12.06
C PRO A 115 -1.14 8.89 11.35
N ALA A 116 -2.27 8.87 12.08
CA ALA A 116 -3.57 9.33 11.56
C ALA A 116 -3.55 10.78 11.05
N GLY A 117 -2.65 11.63 11.56
CA GLY A 117 -2.48 13.03 11.13
C GLY A 117 -1.73 13.25 9.81
N GLN A 118 -1.34 12.20 9.08
CA GLN A 118 -0.77 12.33 7.73
C GLN A 118 -1.81 12.32 6.61
N ALA A 119 -3.09 12.06 6.92
CA ALA A 119 -4.19 12.19 5.96
C ALA A 119 -4.30 13.65 5.47
N GLY A 120 -3.94 13.91 4.21
CA GLY A 120 -4.24 15.17 3.53
C GLY A 120 -3.19 16.29 3.60
N ARG A 121 -1.94 16.04 3.18
CA ARG A 121 -1.09 17.11 2.63
C ARG A 121 -0.56 16.74 1.26
#